data_AF-A0A401FPK7-F1
#
_entry.id   AF-A0A401FPK7-F1
#
_cell.length_a   1.000
_cell.length_b   1.000
_cell.length_c   1.000
_cell.angle_alpha   90.00
_cell.angle_beta   90.00
_cell.angle_gamma   90.00
#
_symmetry.space_group_name_H-M   'P 1'
#
loop_
_entity.id
_entity.type
_entity.pdbx_description
1 polymer ?
#
loop_
_entity_poly.entity_id
_entity_poly.type
_entity_poly.pdbx_seq_one_letter_code
_entity_poly.pdbx_strand_id
1 'polypeptide(L)' 'MTFDLRDYQIETINQIVSSMKAGHHSIMVQQPPRTGKTVIMAEIAKRTTDNGNRIMFIVHRKEIVDQAKHTLRHKA' A
#
# COMPACT_ATOMS: atom_id res chain seq x y z
N MET A 1 13.08 9.11 7.44
CA MET A 1 12.29 10.17 6.79
C MET A 1 10.82 9.84 7.01
N THR A 2 10.09 10.69 7.72
CA THR A 2 8.64 10.56 7.87
C THR A 2 8.02 10.97 6.53
N PHE A 3 7.64 9.99 5.71
CA PHE A 3 6.96 10.27 4.45
C PHE A 3 5.49 10.53 4.74
N ASP A 4 5.07 11.79 4.63
CA ASP A 4 3.66 12.14 4.60
C ASP A 4 3.10 11.82 3.21
N LEU A 5 1.95 11.16 3.19
CA LEU A 5 1.26 10.80 1.96
C LEU A 5 0.72 12.07 1.30
N ARG A 6 0.85 12.16 -0.02
CA ARG A 6 0.24 13.25 -0.79
C ARG A 6 -1.27 13.03 -0.89
N ASP A 7 -2.02 14.11 -1.08
CA ASP A 7 -3.50 14.06 -1.13
C ASP A 7 -4.04 13.00 -2.10
N TYR A 8 -3.48 12.92 -3.31
CA TYR A 8 -3.89 11.92 -4.30
C TYR A 8 -3.59 10.48 -3.87
N GLN A 9 -2.55 10.25 -3.06
CA GLN A 9 -2.21 8.93 -2.52
C GLN A 9 -3.22 8.55 -1.44
N ILE A 10 -3.56 9.50 -0.55
CA ILE A 10 -4.59 9.34 0.48
C ILE A 10 -5.93 9.04 -0.16
N GLU A 11 -6.33 9.80 -1.19
CA GLU A 11 -7.57 9.59 -1.92
C GLU A 11 -7.62 8.18 -2.54
N THR A 12 -6.55 7.77 -3.21
CA THR A 12 -6.44 6.43 -3.81
C THR A 12 -6.60 5.33 -2.75
N ILE A 13 -5.94 5.48 -1.60
CA ILE A 13 -6.03 4.51 -0.50
C ILE A 13 -7.46 4.46 0.06
N ASN A 14 -8.09 5.61 0.25
CA ASN A 14 -9.45 5.69 0.77
C ASN A 14 -10.45 5.02 -0.19
N GLN A 15 -10.30 5.19 -1.50
CA GLN A 15 -11.12 4.50 -2.50
C GLN A 15 -10.94 2.97 -2.44
N ILE A 16 -9.70 2.49 -2.31
CA ILE A 16 -9.41 1.04 -2.17
C ILE A 16 -10.06 0.48 -0.90
N VAL A 17 -9.84 1.14 0.25
CA VAL A 17 -10.41 0.70 1.54
C VAL A 17 -11.93 0.70 1.50
N SER A 18 -12.55 1.71 0.87
CA SER A 18 -14.01 1.80 0.74
C SER A 18 -14.55 0.67 -0.14
N SER A 19 -13.87 0.35 -1.24
CA SER A 19 -14.22 -0.78 -2.11
C SER A 19 -14.10 -2.13 -1.39
N MET A 20 -13.04 -2.32 -0.58
CA MET A 20 -12.90 -3.52 0.25
C MET A 20 -14.02 -3.64 1.28
N LYS A 21 -14.39 -2.54 1.94
CA LYS A 21 -15.51 -2.49 2.91
C LYS A 21 -16.87 -2.77 2.26
N ALA A 22 -17.02 -2.44 0.98
CA ALA A 22 -18.21 -2.78 0.20
C ALA A 22 -18.29 -4.27 -0.20
N GLY A 23 -17.29 -5.09 0.18
CA GLY A 23 -17.26 -6.52 -0.11
C GLY A 23 -16.55 -6.90 -1.42
N HIS A 24 -15.89 -5.96 -2.09
CA HIS A 24 -15.10 -6.29 -3.28
C HIS A 24 -13.76 -6.92 -2.88
N HIS A 25 -13.52 -8.15 -3.36
CA HIS A 25 -12.28 -8.90 -3.08
C HIS A 25 -11.20 -8.76 -4.16
N SER A 26 -11.59 -8.34 -5.37
CA SER A 26 -10.69 -8.19 -6.53
C SER A 26 -10.69 -6.74 -7.01
N ILE A 27 -9.67 -5.99 -6.62
CA ILE A 27 -9.56 -4.55 -6.90
C ILE A 27 -8.32 -4.31 -7.76
N MET A 28 -8.52 -3.68 -8.92
CA MET A 28 -7.42 -3.22 -9.78
C MET A 28 -7.21 -1.72 -9.62
N VAL A 29 -5.96 -1.33 -9.34
CA VAL A 29 -5.59 0.09 -9.17
C VAL A 29 -4.62 0.47 -10.29
N GLN A 30 -5.03 1.39 -11.15
CA GLN A 30 -4.19 1.91 -12.23
C GLN A 30 -3.61 3.27 -11.81
N GLN A 31 -2.30 3.43 -11.94
CA GLN A 31 -1.67 4.76 -11.83
C GLN A 31 -0.57 4.96 -12.90
N PRO A 32 -0.24 6.22 -13.22
CA PRO A 32 0.94 6.55 -14.02
C PRO A 32 2.26 6.16 -13.31
N PRO A 33 3.39 6.11 -14.03
CA PRO A 33 4.72 6.07 -13.40
C PRO A 33 4.94 7.29 -12.49
N ARG A 34 5.85 7.16 -11.50
CA ARG A 34 6.28 8.26 -10.60
C ARG A 34 5.22 8.83 -9.66
N THR A 35 4.01 8.26 -9.58
CA THR A 35 2.98 8.61 -8.57
C THR A 35 3.17 7.91 -7.23
N GLY A 36 4.17 7.03 -7.12
CA GLY A 36 4.45 6.32 -5.87
C GLY A 36 3.49 5.15 -5.60
N LYS A 37 3.18 4.34 -6.63
CA LYS A 37 2.45 3.06 -6.48
C LYS A 37 2.99 2.20 -5.34
N THR A 38 4.31 2.09 -5.23
CA THR A 38 4.97 1.32 -4.17
C THR A 38 4.66 1.87 -2.78
N VAL A 39 4.57 3.21 -2.64
CA VAL A 39 4.22 3.87 -1.36
C VAL A 39 2.78 3.56 -0.99
N ILE A 40 1.84 3.66 -1.94
CA ILE A 40 0.43 3.30 -1.73
C ILE A 40 0.29 1.84 -1.32
N MET A 41 0.96 0.94 -2.04
CA MET A 41 0.96 -0.50 -1.72
C MET A 41 1.50 -0.79 -0.32
N ALA A 42 2.62 -0.17 0.06
CA ALA A 42 3.23 -0.35 1.37
C ALA A 42 2.35 0.21 2.51
N GLU A 43 1.67 1.34 2.27
CA GLU A 43 0.73 1.91 3.24
C GLU A 43 -0.51 1.02 3.45
N ILE A 44 -1.06 0.45 2.38
CA ILE A 44 -2.18 -0.51 2.49
C ILE A 44 -1.72 -1.74 3.26
N ALA A 45 -0.57 -2.30 2.88
CA ALA A 45 0.05 -3.43 3.58
C ALA A 45 0.21 -3.15 5.07
N LYS A 46 0.74 -1.97 5.42
CA LYS A 46 0.91 -1.52 6.80
C LYS A 46 -0.43 -1.43 7.54
N ARG A 47 -1.42 -0.71 7.00
CA ARG A 47 -2.76 -0.59 7.63
C ARG A 47 -3.41 -1.95 7.86
N THR A 48 -3.22 -2.88 6.92
CA THR A 48 -3.75 -4.25 7.06
C THR A 48 -3.04 -5.00 8.20
N THR A 49 -1.71 -4.91 8.31
CA THR A 49 -0.94 -5.55 9.40
C THR A 49 -1.14 -4.89 10.76
N ASP A 50 -1.30 -3.56 10.81
CA ASP A 50 -1.59 -2.81 12.04
C ASP A 50 -2.94 -3.25 12.65
N ASN A 51 -3.88 -3.68 11.80
CA ASN A 51 -5.15 -4.29 12.22
C ASN A 51 -5.03 -5.78 12.59
N GLY A 52 -3.81 -6.32 12.74
CA GLY A 52 -3.55 -7.71 13.10
C GLY A 52 -3.76 -8.73 11.97
N ASN A 53 -4.02 -8.28 10.74
CA ASN A 53 -4.23 -9.17 9.61
C ASN A 53 -2.90 -9.58 8.95
N ARG A 54 -2.92 -10.72 8.27
CA ARG A 54 -1.79 -11.17 7.44
C ARG A 54 -1.95 -10.68 6.01
N ILE A 55 -0.83 -10.36 5.37
CA ILE A 55 -0.76 -9.94 3.97
C ILE A 55 0.14 -10.89 3.17
N MET A 56 -0.14 -11.00 1.87
CA MET A 56 0.77 -11.61 0.90
C MET A 56 1.15 -10.57 -0.14
N PHE A 57 2.44 -10.25 -0.22
CA PHE A 57 2.97 -9.24 -1.14
C PHE A 57 3.78 -9.93 -2.24
N ILE A 58 3.29 -9.85 -3.49
CA ILE A 58 3.89 -10.51 -4.65
C ILE A 58 4.41 -9.44 -5.61
N VAL A 59 5.69 -9.51 -5.94
CA VAL A 59 6.34 -8.62 -6.91
C VAL A 59 7.39 -9.40 -7.69
N HIS A 60 7.68 -8.96 -8.90
CA HIS A 60 8.59 -9.67 -9.80
C HIS A 60 10.07 -9.30 -9.60
N ARG A 61 10.39 -8.25 -8.84
CA ARG A 61 11.76 -7.79 -8.57
C ARG A 61 12.06 -7.76 -7.09
N LYS A 62 13.23 -8.27 -6.73
CA LYS A 62 13.70 -8.35 -5.33
C LYS A 62 13.84 -6.95 -4.70
N GLU A 63 14.28 -5.96 -5.46
CA GLU A 63 14.46 -4.59 -4.99
C GLU A 63 13.16 -3.98 -4.47
N ILE A 64 12.02 -4.34 -5.07
CA ILE A 64 10.70 -3.86 -4.64
C ILE A 64 10.29 -4.52 -3.32
N VAL A 65 10.63 -5.80 -3.14
CA VAL A 65 10.42 -6.50 -1.85
C VAL A 65 11.20 -5.79 -0.74
N ASP A 66 12.46 -5.44 -0.99
CA ASP A 66 13.31 -4.80 0.00
C ASP A 66 12.82 -3.39 0.35
N GLN A 67 12.31 -2.62 -0.63
CA GLN A 67 11.64 -1.34 -0.40
C GLN A 67 10.36 -1.48 0.45
N ALA A 68 9.53 -2.48 0.16
CA ALA A 68 8.32 -2.76 0.93
C ALA A 68 8.66 -3.13 2.38
N LYS A 69 9.66 -3.99 2.60
CA LYS A 69 10.16 -4.35 3.94
C LYS A 69 10.67 -3.14 4.71
N HIS A 70 11.43 -2.25 4.07
CA HIS A 70 11.94 -1.04 4.71
C HIS A 70 10.79 -0.14 5.19
N THR A 71 9.77 0.06 4.34
CA THR A 71 8.58 0.86 4.69
C THR A 71 7.80 0.25 5.85
N LEU A 72 7.64 -1.08 5.86
CA LEU A 72 6.92 -1.80 6.91
C LEU A 72 7.64 -1.77 8.27
N ARG A 73 8.99 -1.76 8.28
CA ARG A 73 9.79 -1.78 9.53
C ARG A 73 10.05 -0.39 10.13
N HIS A 74 9.90 0.69 9.37
CA HIS A 74 10.34 2.03 9.80
C HIS A 74 9.39 2.82 10.72
N LYS A 75 8.27 2.24 11.16
CA LYS A 75 7.33 2.84 12.12
C LYS A 75 6.84 1.85 13.19
N ALA A 76 7.70 0.89 13.58
CA ALA A 76 7.57 0.20 14.86
C ALA A 76 8.37 0.96 15.93
#